data_AF-A0A183HUF0-F1
#
_entry.id   AF-A0A183HUF0-F1
#
_cell.length_a   1.000
_cell.length_b   1.000
_cell.length_c   1.000
_cell.angle_alpha   90.00
_cell.angle_beta   90.00
_cell.angle_gamma   90.00
#
_symmetry.space_group_name_H-M   'P 1'
#
loop_
_entity.id
_entity.type
_entity.pdbx_description
1 polymer ?
#
loop_
_entity_poly.entity_id
_entity_poly.type
_entity_poly.pdbx_seq_one_letter_code
_entity_poly.pdbx_strand_id
1 'polypeptide(L)'
;LNLQNSDGPGYLAQHRLFDQIPELLNDIIIPDYCAFGEDGIDNVDMNIWIGPSETVSPLHFDPKSNIFCQVVGRKFLRIVSAAETENVYPRKDGVLTNTSQVDARNPDIAKFPRFGEAHVFDCTLYAGECLFIPAGFWHYVLALDPSISVSCWFTTKS
;
A
#
# COMPACT_ATOMS: atom_id res chain seq x y z
N LEU A 1 22.89 -1.28 23.91
CA LEU A 1 22.78 -1.54 22.46
C LEU A 1 22.52 -3.03 22.28
N ASN A 2 21.25 -3.44 22.35
CA ASN A 2 20.85 -4.81 22.03
C ASN A 2 20.55 -4.85 20.53
N LEU A 3 21.51 -5.36 19.75
CA LEU A 3 21.31 -5.75 18.37
C LEU A 3 20.45 -7.02 18.39
N GLN A 4 19.13 -6.87 18.31
CA GLN A 4 18.29 -7.96 17.83
C GLN A 4 18.62 -8.13 16.35
N ASN A 5 19.10 -9.31 15.95
CA ASN A 5 19.37 -9.65 14.55
C ASN A 5 18.16 -9.28 13.68
N SER A 6 18.40 -8.42 12.69
CA SER A 6 17.43 -7.95 11.69
C SER A 6 17.33 -8.93 10.52
N ASP A 7 17.17 -10.23 10.78
CA ASP A 7 17.13 -11.30 9.76
C ASP A 7 15.81 -11.33 8.95
N GLY A 8 15.06 -10.23 8.94
CA GLY A 8 13.89 -10.06 8.06
C GLY A 8 14.33 -9.64 6.65
N PRO A 9 13.54 -9.94 5.61
CA PRO A 9 13.83 -9.46 4.27
C PRO A 9 13.90 -7.93 4.25
N GLY A 10 15.00 -7.37 3.71
CA GLY A 10 15.11 -5.94 3.51
C GLY A 10 14.04 -5.45 2.53
N TYR A 11 13.31 -4.40 2.91
CA TYR A 11 12.25 -3.82 2.08
C TYR A 11 12.48 -2.32 1.92
N LEU A 12 12.81 -1.88 0.70
CA LEU A 12 12.82 -0.46 0.34
C LEU A 12 11.38 -0.04 0.08
N ALA A 13 10.70 0.39 1.14
CA ALA A 13 9.30 0.76 1.13
C ALA A 13 9.13 2.27 1.08
N GLN A 14 8.12 2.75 0.35
CA GLN A 14 7.69 4.14 0.34
C GLN A 14 8.85 5.15 0.12
N HIS A 15 9.75 4.85 -0.81
CA HIS A 15 10.94 5.68 -1.03
C HIS A 15 10.78 6.60 -2.23
N ARG A 16 11.16 7.88 -2.08
CA ARG A 16 11.19 8.88 -3.17
C ARG A 16 12.43 8.70 -4.05
N LEU A 17 12.60 7.52 -4.63
CA LEU A 17 13.82 7.17 -5.40
C LEU A 17 13.98 8.06 -6.64
N PHE A 18 12.90 8.47 -7.26
CA PHE A 18 12.93 9.31 -8.47
C PHE A 18 13.52 10.70 -8.21
N ASP A 19 13.41 11.21 -6.98
CA ASP A 19 14.08 12.47 -6.59
C ASP A 19 15.60 12.29 -6.50
N GLN A 20 16.06 11.07 -6.21
CA GLN A 20 17.47 10.72 -6.07
C GLN A 20 18.10 10.31 -7.41
N ILE A 21 17.33 9.66 -8.28
CA ILE A 21 17.74 9.16 -9.58
C ILE A 21 16.69 9.57 -10.63
N PRO A 22 16.69 10.84 -11.08
CA PRO A 22 15.67 11.37 -11.99
C PRO A 22 15.64 10.66 -13.35
N GLU A 23 16.72 10.02 -13.77
CA GLU A 23 16.78 9.28 -15.05
C GLU A 23 15.78 8.13 -15.10
N LEU A 24 15.40 7.56 -13.95
CA LEU A 24 14.37 6.51 -13.85
C LEU A 24 12.97 7.04 -14.22
N LEU A 25 12.75 8.36 -14.23
CA LEU A 25 11.49 8.95 -14.69
C LEU A 25 11.28 8.74 -16.19
N ASN A 26 12.33 8.46 -16.97
CA ASN A 26 12.19 8.15 -18.40
C ASN A 26 11.52 6.79 -18.65
N ASP A 27 11.49 5.92 -17.63
CA ASP A 27 10.96 4.55 -17.72
C ASP A 27 9.52 4.42 -17.19
N ILE A 28 8.97 5.49 -16.61
CA ILE A 28 7.63 5.51 -16.02
C ILE A 28 6.79 6.66 -16.55
N ILE A 29 5.48 6.47 -16.55
CA ILE A 29 4.51 7.49 -16.91
C ILE A 29 3.58 7.67 -15.72
N ILE A 30 3.34 8.91 -15.29
CA ILE A 30 2.30 9.21 -14.31
C ILE A 30 0.96 8.87 -14.98
N PRO A 31 0.14 7.97 -14.42
CA PRO A 31 -1.15 7.62 -15.02
C PRO A 31 -2.02 8.87 -15.23
N ASP A 32 -2.56 9.03 -16.43
CA ASP A 32 -3.38 10.21 -16.80
C ASP A 32 -4.55 10.45 -15.84
N TYR A 33 -5.08 9.40 -15.21
CA TYR A 33 -6.13 9.50 -14.20
C TYR A 33 -5.75 10.35 -12.99
N CYS A 34 -4.46 10.50 -12.68
CA CYS A 34 -3.99 11.40 -11.63
C CYS A 34 -4.28 12.87 -11.96
N ALA A 35 -4.48 13.24 -13.23
CA ALA A 35 -4.86 14.60 -13.62
C ALA A 35 -6.25 15.02 -13.10
N PHE A 36 -7.09 14.07 -12.67
CA PHE A 36 -8.36 14.37 -11.99
C PHE A 36 -8.18 14.75 -10.51
N GLY A 37 -6.96 14.72 -9.99
CA GLY A 37 -6.63 15.19 -8.65
C GLY A 37 -6.68 16.72 -8.53
N GLU A 38 -6.93 17.21 -7.32
CA GLU A 38 -7.04 18.65 -7.02
C GLU A 38 -5.75 19.42 -7.30
N ASP A 39 -4.61 18.78 -7.05
CA ASP A 39 -3.29 19.40 -7.17
C ASP A 39 -2.75 19.35 -8.61
N GLY A 40 -3.44 18.67 -9.53
CA GLY A 40 -3.01 18.47 -10.92
C GLY A 40 -1.91 17.40 -11.08
N ILE A 41 -1.66 17.02 -12.34
CA ILE A 41 -0.78 15.89 -12.68
C ILE A 41 0.70 16.12 -12.31
N ASP A 42 1.15 17.38 -12.25
CA ASP A 42 2.53 17.74 -11.93
C ASP A 42 2.85 17.62 -10.42
N ASN A 43 1.84 17.42 -9.56
CA ASN A 43 1.98 17.37 -8.10
C ASN A 43 1.67 15.97 -7.52
N VAL A 44 1.90 14.92 -8.31
CA VAL A 44 1.73 13.53 -7.89
C VAL A 44 2.94 13.06 -7.08
N ASP A 45 2.70 12.58 -5.87
CA ASP A 45 3.75 12.00 -5.02
C ASP A 45 4.06 10.57 -5.49
N MET A 46 5.23 10.37 -6.09
CA MET A 46 5.66 9.05 -6.55
C MET A 46 6.62 8.39 -5.55
N ASN A 47 6.29 7.16 -5.15
CA ASN A 47 7.17 6.33 -4.33
C ASN A 47 7.42 4.98 -5.01
N ILE A 48 8.60 4.44 -4.81
CA ILE A 48 8.96 3.08 -5.24
C ILE A 48 8.97 2.10 -4.06
N TRP A 49 8.65 0.85 -4.37
CA TRP A 49 8.61 -0.26 -3.44
C TRP A 49 9.43 -1.41 -4.02
N ILE A 50 10.57 -1.73 -3.42
CA ILE A 50 11.48 -2.79 -3.88
C ILE A 50 11.76 -3.76 -2.74
N GLY A 51 11.48 -5.04 -2.96
CA GLY A 51 11.75 -6.06 -1.95
C GLY A 51 11.77 -7.48 -2.53
N PRO A 52 12.34 -8.43 -1.78
CA PRO A 52 12.21 -9.85 -2.10
C PRO A 52 10.76 -10.33 -1.91
N SER A 53 10.50 -11.60 -2.24
CA SER A 53 9.26 -12.26 -1.84
C SER A 53 9.05 -12.20 -0.33
N GLU A 54 7.80 -12.27 0.11
CA GLU A 54 7.36 -12.24 1.52
C GLU A 54 7.50 -10.89 2.24
N THR A 55 7.88 -9.80 1.56
CA THR A 55 7.74 -8.46 2.16
C THR A 55 6.26 -8.11 2.32
N VAL A 56 5.93 -7.54 3.48
CA VAL A 56 4.56 -7.22 3.88
C VAL A 56 4.43 -5.73 4.21
N SER A 57 3.39 -5.10 3.66
CA SER A 57 2.81 -3.88 4.22
C SER A 57 1.55 -4.28 5.01
N PRO A 58 1.54 -4.14 6.35
CA PRO A 58 0.37 -4.47 7.17
C PRO A 58 -0.89 -3.72 6.74
N LEU A 59 -2.07 -4.19 7.15
CA LEU A 59 -3.32 -3.52 6.80
C LEU A 59 -3.35 -2.09 7.36
N HIS A 60 -3.36 -1.10 6.48
CA HIS A 60 -3.33 0.32 6.81
C HIS A 60 -4.12 1.13 5.78
N PHE A 61 -4.38 2.42 6.05
CA PHE A 61 -4.90 3.34 5.05
C PHE A 61 -3.99 4.55 4.87
N ASP A 62 -4.07 5.14 3.69
CA ASP A 62 -3.42 6.39 3.34
C ASP A 62 -4.46 7.52 3.19
N PRO A 63 -4.08 8.78 3.50
CA PRO A 63 -4.98 9.93 3.36
C PRO A 63 -5.18 10.37 1.90
N LYS A 64 -4.30 9.96 0.98
CA LYS A 64 -4.38 10.25 -0.45
C LYS A 64 -4.90 9.04 -1.22
N SER A 65 -5.52 9.30 -2.37
CA SER A 65 -5.82 8.25 -3.34
C SER A 65 -4.52 7.80 -4.02
N ASN A 66 -4.46 6.54 -4.43
CA ASN A 66 -3.26 5.93 -4.98
C ASN A 66 -3.59 5.14 -6.25
N ILE A 67 -2.81 5.35 -7.32
CA ILE A 67 -2.71 4.35 -8.39
C ILE A 67 -1.43 3.56 -8.15
N PHE A 68 -1.61 2.32 -7.71
CA PHE A 68 -0.52 1.40 -7.38
C PHE A 68 -0.20 0.52 -8.59
N CYS A 69 0.95 0.76 -9.21
CA CYS A 69 1.39 0.13 -10.45
C CYS A 69 2.41 -0.97 -10.15
N GLN A 70 2.19 -2.18 -10.66
CA GLN A 70 3.15 -3.28 -10.51
C GLN A 70 4.10 -3.32 -11.71
N VAL A 71 5.41 -3.27 -11.44
CA VAL A 71 6.45 -3.25 -12.49
C VAL A 71 7.09 -4.62 -12.65
N VAL A 72 7.48 -5.26 -11.54
CA VAL A 72 8.16 -6.58 -11.54
C VAL A 72 7.50 -7.48 -10.50
N GLY A 73 7.34 -8.77 -10.84
CA GLY A 73 6.77 -9.77 -9.93
C GLY A 73 5.29 -9.56 -9.65
N ARG A 74 4.76 -10.27 -8.66
CA ARG A 74 3.35 -10.18 -8.27
C ARG A 74 3.19 -9.76 -6.82
N LYS A 75 2.11 -9.04 -6.54
CA LYS A 75 1.67 -8.72 -5.18
C LYS A 75 0.24 -9.18 -4.97
N PHE A 76 -0.02 -9.80 -3.83
CA PHE A 76 -1.36 -10.02 -3.32
C PHE A 76 -1.78 -8.77 -2.54
N LEU A 77 -2.97 -8.26 -2.82
CA LEU A 77 -3.57 -7.14 -2.11
C LEU A 77 -4.91 -7.56 -1.54
N ARG A 78 -5.16 -7.07 -0.32
CA ARG A 78 -6.42 -7.21 0.38
C ARG A 78 -6.94 -5.82 0.72
N ILE A 79 -8.12 -5.48 0.25
CA ILE A 79 -8.72 -4.15 0.33
C ILE A 79 -10.01 -4.21 1.15
N VAL A 80 -10.17 -3.25 2.06
CA VAL A 80 -11.38 -3.04 2.87
C VAL A 80 -11.79 -1.58 2.77
N SER A 81 -13.07 -1.33 2.54
CA SER A 81 -13.62 0.02 2.37
C SER A 81 -13.38 0.89 3.60
N ALA A 82 -13.21 2.20 3.39
CA ALA A 82 -13.15 3.18 4.49
C ALA A 82 -14.39 3.11 5.41
N ALA A 83 -15.55 2.76 4.86
CA ALA A 83 -16.81 2.61 5.61
C ALA A 83 -16.77 1.45 6.64
N GLU A 84 -15.84 0.50 6.46
CA GLU A 84 -15.65 -0.68 7.30
C GLU A 84 -14.52 -0.48 8.32
N THR A 85 -14.06 0.76 8.53
CA THR A 85 -12.93 1.10 9.42
C THR A 85 -13.04 0.47 10.81
N GLU A 86 -14.23 0.45 11.37
CA GLU A 86 -14.47 -0.10 12.70
C GLU A 86 -14.33 -1.63 12.76
N ASN A 87 -14.46 -2.31 11.62
CA ASN A 87 -14.34 -3.78 11.50
C ASN A 87 -12.88 -4.23 11.37
N VAL A 88 -11.95 -3.31 11.08
CA VAL A 88 -10.51 -3.62 10.95
C VAL A 88 -9.67 -3.21 12.15
N TYR A 89 -10.29 -2.84 13.27
CA TYR A 89 -9.61 -2.56 14.55
C TYR A 89 -8.38 -1.65 14.41
N PRO A 90 -8.55 -0.37 14.05
CA PRO A 90 -7.46 0.60 14.01
C PRO A 90 -6.73 0.65 15.35
N ARG A 91 -5.42 0.91 15.34
CA ARG A 91 -4.69 1.24 16.57
C ARG A 91 -5.23 2.57 17.10
N LYS A 92 -5.47 2.64 18.41
CA LYS A 92 -6.10 3.82 19.03
C LYS A 92 -5.11 4.86 19.52
N ASP A 93 -3.87 4.45 19.82
CA ASP A 93 -2.86 5.29 20.45
C ASP A 93 -1.55 5.30 19.64
N GLY A 94 -0.85 6.43 19.68
CA GLY A 94 0.46 6.61 19.06
C GLY A 94 0.41 7.10 17.62
N VAL A 95 1.50 6.87 16.87
CA VAL A 95 1.71 7.42 15.51
C VAL A 95 1.06 6.53 14.42
N LEU A 96 0.69 5.29 14.76
CA LEU A 96 0.22 4.27 13.81
C LEU A 96 -1.29 4.09 13.82
N THR A 97 -2.06 5.14 14.07
CA THR A 97 -3.53 5.08 14.14
C THR A 97 -4.17 4.70 12.81
N ASN A 98 -3.47 4.93 11.71
CA ASN A 98 -3.86 4.48 10.38
C ASN A 98 -3.54 3.01 10.07
N THR A 99 -3.02 2.26 11.04
CA THR A 99 -2.65 0.84 10.89
C THR A 99 -3.55 -0.04 11.76
N SER A 100 -3.96 -1.18 11.22
CA SER A 100 -4.80 -2.16 11.89
C SER A 100 -4.02 -2.90 13.00
N GLN A 101 -4.75 -3.38 13.99
CA GLN A 101 -4.25 -4.34 14.98
C GLN A 101 -4.30 -5.79 14.46
N VAL A 102 -5.10 -6.04 13.42
CA VAL A 102 -5.32 -7.36 12.83
C VAL A 102 -4.14 -7.72 11.93
N ASP A 103 -3.59 -8.92 12.09
CA ASP A 103 -2.76 -9.51 11.06
C ASP A 103 -3.68 -10.00 9.92
N ALA A 104 -3.77 -9.20 8.87
CA ALA A 104 -4.65 -9.50 7.74
C ALA A 104 -4.21 -10.74 6.94
N ARG A 105 -3.00 -11.28 7.13
CA ARG A 105 -2.58 -12.56 6.54
C ARG A 105 -3.26 -13.73 7.22
N ASN A 106 -3.37 -13.69 8.55
CA ASN A 106 -3.98 -14.74 9.36
C ASN A 106 -4.74 -14.13 10.56
N PRO A 107 -5.97 -13.63 10.33
CA PRO A 107 -6.71 -12.87 11.33
C PRO A 107 -7.17 -13.77 12.50
N ASP A 108 -6.84 -13.36 13.73
CA ASP A 108 -7.37 -13.98 14.94
C ASP A 108 -8.80 -13.48 15.20
N ILE A 109 -9.79 -14.20 14.65
CA ILE A 109 -11.21 -13.84 14.74
C ILE A 109 -11.73 -13.98 16.18
N ALA A 110 -11.12 -14.82 17.03
CA ALA A 110 -11.51 -14.90 18.43
C ALA A 110 -11.18 -13.60 19.17
N LYS A 111 -10.06 -12.97 18.82
CA LYS A 111 -9.64 -11.66 19.35
C LYS A 111 -10.29 -10.47 18.63
N PHE A 112 -10.51 -10.59 17.32
CA PHE A 112 -11.00 -9.52 16.44
C PHE A 112 -12.28 -9.94 15.69
N PRO A 113 -13.39 -10.24 16.39
CA PRO A 113 -14.57 -10.87 15.79
C PRO A 113 -15.19 -10.06 14.64
N ARG A 114 -15.20 -8.72 14.73
CA ARG A 114 -15.77 -7.85 13.69
C ARG A 114 -15.02 -7.92 12.36
N PHE A 115 -13.76 -8.37 12.36
CA PHE A 115 -13.02 -8.56 11.12
C PHE A 115 -13.63 -9.69 10.28
N GLY A 116 -14.27 -10.67 10.91
CA GLY A 116 -15.02 -11.72 10.23
C GLY A 116 -16.31 -11.23 9.56
N GLU A 117 -16.75 -10.01 9.88
CA GLU A 117 -17.92 -9.36 9.28
C GLU A 117 -17.54 -8.36 8.19
N ALA A 118 -16.25 -8.04 8.05
CA ALA A 118 -15.77 -7.05 7.09
C ALA A 118 -15.96 -7.54 5.64
N HIS A 119 -16.41 -6.64 4.78
CA HIS A 119 -16.38 -6.87 3.33
C HIS A 119 -14.96 -6.69 2.80
N VAL A 120 -14.36 -7.80 2.36
CA VAL A 120 -12.98 -7.87 1.90
C VAL A 120 -12.91 -8.14 0.40
N PHE A 121 -12.09 -7.37 -0.30
CA PHE A 121 -11.75 -7.60 -1.72
C PHE A 121 -10.30 -8.03 -1.83
N ASP A 122 -10.05 -9.20 -2.39
CA ASP A 122 -8.71 -9.73 -2.61
C ASP A 122 -8.38 -9.71 -4.11
N CYS A 123 -7.15 -9.35 -4.45
CA CYS A 123 -6.64 -9.46 -5.82
C CYS A 123 -5.15 -9.80 -5.83
N THR A 124 -4.69 -10.35 -6.97
CA THR A 124 -3.26 -10.44 -7.27
C THR A 124 -2.97 -9.48 -8.41
N LEU A 125 -2.06 -8.56 -8.18
CA LEU A 125 -1.60 -7.59 -9.16
C LEU A 125 -0.35 -8.12 -9.86
N TYR A 126 -0.42 -8.22 -11.19
CA TYR A 126 0.65 -8.70 -12.05
C TYR A 126 1.42 -7.53 -12.69
N ALA A 127 2.65 -7.79 -13.14
CA ALA A 127 3.45 -6.79 -13.86
C ALA A 127 2.68 -6.18 -15.05
N GLY A 128 2.66 -4.86 -15.13
CA GLY A 128 1.91 -4.08 -16.12
C GLY A 128 0.50 -3.69 -15.69
N GLU A 129 -0.01 -4.21 -14.58
CA GLU A 129 -1.32 -3.84 -14.03
C GLU A 129 -1.21 -2.71 -13.01
N CYS A 130 -2.31 -1.95 -12.90
CA CYS A 130 -2.47 -0.87 -11.93
C CYS A 130 -3.74 -1.11 -11.11
N LEU A 131 -3.66 -0.86 -9.80
CA LEU A 131 -4.82 -0.86 -8.90
C LEU A 131 -5.07 0.57 -8.41
N PHE A 132 -6.30 1.05 -8.60
CA PHE A 132 -6.75 2.26 -7.93
C PHE A 132 -7.20 1.95 -6.50
N ILE A 133 -6.62 2.64 -5.53
CA ILE A 133 -6.94 2.55 -4.10
C ILE A 133 -7.46 3.93 -3.67
N PRO A 134 -8.76 4.09 -3.39
CA PRO A 134 -9.31 5.37 -2.95
C PRO A 134 -8.72 5.81 -1.59
N ALA A 135 -8.65 7.11 -1.36
CA ALA A 135 -8.26 7.67 -0.06
C ALA A 135 -9.06 7.04 1.09
N GLY A 136 -8.38 6.70 2.18
CA GLY A 136 -8.98 6.07 3.36
C GLY A 136 -9.32 4.58 3.22
N PHE A 137 -9.16 3.97 2.04
CA PHE A 137 -9.33 2.52 1.91
C PHE A 137 -8.19 1.78 2.59
N TRP A 138 -8.55 0.81 3.41
CA TRP A 138 -7.61 -0.05 4.10
C TRP A 138 -7.06 -1.06 3.11
N HIS A 139 -5.75 -1.22 3.08
CA HIS A 139 -5.08 -2.14 2.18
C HIS A 139 -3.90 -2.86 2.86
N TYR A 140 -3.84 -4.17 2.66
CA TYR A 140 -2.73 -5.04 3.02
C TYR A 140 -2.05 -5.49 1.74
N VAL A 141 -0.71 -5.58 1.76
CA VAL A 141 0.08 -5.94 0.58
C VAL A 141 1.11 -7.00 0.96
N LEU A 142 1.16 -8.08 0.18
CA LEU A 142 2.15 -9.15 0.29
C LEU A 142 2.84 -9.36 -1.05
N ALA A 143 4.16 -9.30 -1.09
CA ALA A 143 4.94 -9.69 -2.26
C ALA A 143 4.97 -11.22 -2.40
N LEU A 144 4.49 -11.74 -3.53
CA LEU A 144 4.47 -13.17 -3.84
C LEU A 144 5.75 -13.63 -4.57
N ASP A 145 6.49 -12.67 -5.12
CA ASP A 145 7.79 -12.84 -5.78
C ASP A 145 8.68 -11.65 -5.39
N PRO A 146 10.00 -11.68 -5.67
CA PRO A 146 10.79 -10.45 -5.72
C PRO A 146 10.09 -9.42 -6.61
N SER A 147 9.86 -8.22 -6.07
CA SER A 147 8.91 -7.29 -6.65
C SER A 147 9.38 -5.84 -6.67
N ILE A 148 8.91 -5.13 -7.69
CA ILE A 148 9.03 -3.67 -7.84
C ILE A 148 7.64 -3.11 -8.13
N SER A 149 7.22 -2.11 -7.37
CA SER A 149 5.97 -1.37 -7.60
C SER A 149 6.21 0.13 -7.50
N VAL A 150 5.37 0.92 -8.16
CA VAL A 150 5.34 2.37 -8.06
C VAL A 150 3.97 2.80 -7.58
N SER A 151 3.91 3.65 -6.56
CA SER A 151 2.66 4.27 -6.10
C SER A 151 2.62 5.72 -6.54
N CYS A 152 1.52 6.12 -7.15
CA CYS A 152 1.24 7.50 -7.57
C CYS A 152 0.14 8.07 -6.67
N TRP A 153 0.51 8.90 -5.69
CA TRP A 153 -0.41 9.46 -4.71
C TRP A 153 -0.91 10.85 -5.11
N PHE A 154 -2.23 11.05 -5.06
CA PHE A 154 -2.89 12.29 -5.45
C PHE A 154 -4.16 12.55 -4.62
N THR A 155 -4.53 13.82 -4.48
CA THR A 155 -5.70 14.25 -3.71
C THR A 155 -6.94 14.25 -4.60
N THR A 156 -7.97 13.48 -4.26
CA THR A 156 -9.26 13.47 -4.98
C THR A 156 -10.26 14.41 -4.32
N LYS A 157 -11.12 15.07 -5.11
CA LYS A 157 -12.22 15.91 -4.60
C LYS A 157 -13.16 15.08 -3.70
N SER A 158 -13.53 15.68 -2.57
CA SER A 158 -14.53 15.14 -1.63
C SER A 158 -15.97 15.41 -2.07
#